data_AF-A0A3M2BMH9-F1
#
_entry.id   AF-A0A3M2BMH9-F1
#
_cell.length_a   1.000
_cell.length_b   1.000
_cell.length_c   1.000
_cell.angle_alpha   90.00
_cell.angle_beta   90.00
_cell.angle_gamma   90.00
#
_symmetry.space_group_name_H-M   'P 1'
#
loop_
_entity.id
_entity.type
_entity.pdbx_description
1 polymer ?
#
loop_
_entity_poly.entity_id
_entity_poly.type
_entity_poly.pdbx_seq_one_letter_code
_entity_poly.pdbx_strand_id
1 'polypeptide(L)'
;MNDLGCYEAVVYTEAGNGLDAAARVCPFSSVAATEDDLARDRFEGGAVYDARLGYHRAVYAGYVIEGDFRARGSSGGFGKWILYELLRRGLVDAVVQVMEHVPDEATESLYTFSVFREPDEVLCGSRSVYYPVEMSQALAYIRAHPGRYAITGIPCFMKAVRLLQREEPLFQERIRFGIGIICGHLKSARYADMIGWQLGIPPGELGRIDFRAKLPGTTAKQKGIVVESRRETL
;
A
#
# COMPACT_ATOMS: atom_id res chain seq x y z
N MET A 1 -7.99 -14.98 -4.71
CA MET A 1 -7.99 -15.13 -3.23
C MET A 1 -8.63 -16.47 -2.89
N ASN A 2 -8.27 -17.08 -1.77
CA ASN A 2 -8.93 -18.30 -1.29
C ASN A 2 -10.29 -17.98 -0.62
N ASP A 3 -11.02 -19.01 -0.20
CA ASP A 3 -12.38 -18.88 0.35
C ASP A 3 -12.44 -17.99 1.61
N LEU A 4 -11.35 -17.95 2.38
CA LEU A 4 -11.20 -17.10 3.56
C LEU A 4 -10.96 -15.62 3.22
N GLY A 5 -10.86 -15.27 1.94
CA GLY A 5 -10.60 -13.91 1.48
C GLY A 5 -9.14 -13.50 1.70
N CYS A 6 -8.20 -14.44 1.62
CA CYS A 6 -6.77 -14.19 1.74
C CYS A 6 -6.06 -14.49 0.41
N TYR A 7 -4.95 -13.78 0.15
CA TYR A 7 -3.99 -14.24 -0.86
C TYR A 7 -3.21 -15.42 -0.30
N GLU A 8 -2.96 -16.41 -1.14
CA GLU A 8 -2.26 -17.64 -0.78
C GLU A 8 -1.11 -17.87 -1.75
N ALA A 9 0.04 -18.24 -1.22
CA ALA A 9 1.18 -18.62 -2.04
C ALA A 9 0.94 -20.01 -2.60
N VAL A 10 0.93 -20.14 -3.93
CA VAL A 10 0.79 -21.42 -4.61
C VAL A 10 2.13 -21.77 -5.26
N VAL A 11 2.62 -22.97 -4.97
CA VAL A 11 3.83 -23.51 -5.60
C VAL A 11 3.40 -24.34 -6.81
N TYR A 12 3.80 -23.90 -7.99
CA TYR A 12 3.63 -24.70 -9.21
C TYR A 12 4.76 -25.74 -9.27
N THR A 13 4.42 -27.00 -9.51
CA THR A 13 5.35 -28.14 -9.49
C THR A 13 6.49 -28.05 -10.52
N GLU A 14 6.37 -27.15 -11.50
CA GLU A 14 7.41 -26.86 -12.51
C GLU A 14 8.38 -25.74 -12.11
N ALA A 15 8.26 -25.18 -10.90
CA ALA A 15 8.95 -23.94 -10.52
C ALA A 15 10.49 -24.02 -10.47
N GLY A 16 11.12 -25.20 -10.51
CA GLY A 16 12.59 -25.33 -10.48
C GLY A 16 13.23 -24.45 -9.39
N ASN A 17 14.23 -23.64 -9.77
CA ASN A 17 14.90 -22.66 -8.88
C ASN A 17 14.03 -21.44 -8.49
N GLY A 18 12.79 -21.34 -8.99
CA GLY A 18 11.87 -20.24 -8.74
C GLY A 18 11.44 -20.11 -7.28
N LEU A 19 11.45 -21.23 -6.53
CA LEU A 19 11.20 -21.22 -5.09
C LEU A 19 12.29 -20.48 -4.32
N ASP A 20 13.57 -20.72 -4.65
CA ASP A 20 14.69 -20.04 -4.01
C ASP A 20 14.68 -18.54 -4.32
N ALA A 21 14.37 -18.17 -5.57
CA ALA A 21 14.21 -16.77 -5.95
C ALA A 21 13.06 -16.10 -5.19
N ALA A 22 11.90 -16.74 -5.10
CA ALA A 22 10.76 -16.24 -4.34
C ALA A 22 11.10 -16.11 -2.84
N ALA A 23 11.85 -17.06 -2.27
CA ALA A 23 12.25 -17.05 -0.88
C ALA A 23 13.20 -15.88 -0.55
N ARG A 24 14.02 -15.40 -1.49
CA ARG A 24 14.88 -14.22 -1.26
C ARG A 24 14.13 -12.89 -1.25
N VAL A 25 12.99 -12.81 -1.94
CA VAL A 25 12.16 -11.59 -2.01
C VAL A 25 10.95 -11.60 -1.08
N CYS A 26 10.57 -12.77 -0.56
CA CYS A 26 9.45 -12.90 0.37
C CYS A 26 9.77 -12.22 1.71
N PRO A 27 8.96 -11.24 2.17
CA PRO A 27 9.23 -10.50 3.40
C PRO A 27 9.09 -11.35 4.67
N PHE A 28 8.52 -12.55 4.55
CA PHE A 28 8.30 -13.50 5.65
C PHE A 28 9.24 -14.72 5.60
N SER A 29 10.12 -14.77 4.61
CA SER A 29 11.07 -15.87 4.45
C SER A 29 12.19 -15.77 5.48
N SER A 30 12.60 -16.92 6.01
CA SER A 30 13.73 -17.02 6.95
C SER A 30 15.10 -16.87 6.27
N VAL A 31 15.17 -17.00 4.94
CA VAL A 31 16.44 -16.82 4.20
C VAL A 31 16.63 -15.39 3.70
N ALA A 32 15.56 -14.58 3.71
CA ALA A 32 15.63 -13.19 3.29
C ALA A 32 16.26 -12.32 4.39
N ALA A 33 16.94 -11.25 3.98
CA ALA A 33 17.49 -10.28 4.91
C ALA A 33 16.39 -9.62 5.76
N THR A 34 16.71 -9.33 7.01
CA THR A 34 15.77 -8.67 7.93
C THR A 34 15.62 -7.19 7.61
N GLU A 35 14.59 -6.56 8.18
CA GLU A 35 14.38 -5.11 8.12
C GLU A 35 15.58 -4.35 8.67
N ASP A 36 16.22 -4.85 9.74
CA ASP A 36 17.43 -4.25 10.33
C ASP A 36 18.63 -4.37 9.40
N ASP A 37 18.84 -5.52 8.74
CA ASP A 37 19.91 -5.70 7.75
C ASP A 37 19.72 -4.77 6.55
N LEU A 38 18.48 -4.66 6.06
CA LEU A 38 18.12 -3.78 4.93
C LEU A 38 18.28 -2.29 5.30
N ALA A 39 17.97 -1.93 6.54
CA ALA A 39 18.07 -0.54 7.00
C ALA A 39 19.51 -0.14 7.30
N ARG A 40 20.32 -1.03 7.91
CA ARG A 40 21.73 -0.79 8.23
C ARG A 40 22.52 -0.38 6.99
N ASP A 41 22.44 -1.19 5.93
CA ASP A 41 23.11 -0.96 4.64
C ASP A 41 22.83 0.43 4.05
N ARG A 42 21.68 1.02 4.39
CA ARG A 42 21.20 2.27 3.78
C ARG A 42 21.38 3.48 4.69
N PHE A 43 21.40 3.29 6.01
CA PHE A 43 21.19 4.39 6.96
C PHE A 43 22.17 4.47 8.12
N GLU A 44 23.02 3.46 8.37
CA GLU A 44 23.92 3.39 9.54
C GLU A 44 24.85 4.62 9.69
N GLY A 45 25.27 5.24 8.57
CA GLY A 45 26.12 6.44 8.58
C GLY A 45 25.39 7.79 8.59
N GLY A 46 24.05 7.81 8.61
CA GLY A 46 23.30 9.05 8.39
C GLY A 46 21.99 9.15 9.16
N ALA A 47 21.74 8.28 10.13
CA ALA A 47 20.54 8.22 10.94
C ALA A 47 20.86 7.70 12.35
N VAL A 48 19.96 7.96 13.30
CA VAL A 48 20.02 7.40 14.66
C VAL A 48 19.18 6.13 14.70
N TYR A 49 19.71 5.08 15.32
CA TYR A 49 18.98 3.84 15.56
C TYR A 49 18.21 3.90 16.88
N ASP A 50 16.93 3.52 16.86
CA ASP A 50 16.12 3.21 18.04
C ASP A 50 15.55 1.80 17.89
N ALA A 51 15.55 1.01 18.97
CA ALA A 51 15.15 -0.40 18.93
C ALA A 51 13.68 -0.64 18.55
N ARG A 52 12.81 0.37 18.62
CA ARG A 52 11.38 0.28 18.27
C ARG A 52 11.06 0.94 16.93
N LEU A 53 11.80 1.97 16.56
CA LEU A 53 11.57 2.76 15.34
C LEU A 53 12.51 2.38 14.18
N GLY A 54 13.62 1.70 14.47
CA GLY A 54 14.72 1.51 13.54
C GLY A 54 15.52 2.80 13.29
N TYR A 55 16.22 2.84 12.16
CA TYR A 55 16.98 4.01 11.73
C TYR A 55 16.07 5.17 11.32
N HIS A 56 16.24 6.33 11.94
CA HIS A 56 15.51 7.56 11.63
C HIS A 56 16.39 8.80 11.81
N ARG A 57 16.06 9.89 11.09
CA ARG A 57 16.76 11.19 11.27
C ARG A 57 16.03 12.12 12.22
N ALA A 58 14.70 12.13 12.14
CA ALA A 58 13.86 12.98 12.95
C ALA A 58 12.44 12.43 12.97
N VAL A 59 11.68 12.76 14.02
CA VAL A 59 10.28 12.39 14.19
C VAL A 59 9.48 13.66 14.48
N TYR A 60 8.41 13.87 13.71
CA TYR A 60 7.54 15.04 13.83
C TYR A 60 6.09 14.62 13.94
N ALA A 61 5.27 15.48 14.55
CA ALA A 61 3.82 15.36 14.59
C ALA A 61 3.18 16.58 13.95
N GLY A 62 2.21 16.37 13.06
CA GLY A 62 1.54 17.45 12.36
C GLY A 62 0.44 16.98 11.43
N TYR A 63 -0.09 17.92 10.64
CA TYR A 63 -1.02 17.65 9.55
C TYR A 63 -0.80 18.67 8.43
N VAL A 64 -1.22 18.30 7.23
CA VAL A 64 -1.16 19.16 6.04
C VAL A 64 -2.26 20.21 6.13
N ILE A 65 -1.88 21.48 5.98
CA ILE A 65 -2.81 22.63 5.96
C ILE A 65 -3.25 23.01 4.54
N GLU A 66 -2.54 22.52 3.54
CA GLU A 66 -2.79 22.79 2.13
C GLU A 66 -3.93 21.93 1.59
N GLY A 67 -4.81 22.54 0.80
CA GLY A 67 -5.87 21.87 0.05
C GLY A 67 -6.67 20.81 0.83
N ASP A 68 -7.08 19.77 0.12
CA ASP A 68 -7.91 18.70 0.68
C ASP A 68 -7.11 17.49 1.19
N PHE A 69 -5.78 17.57 1.28
CA PHE A 69 -4.95 16.43 1.66
C PHE A 69 -5.32 15.85 3.03
N ARG A 70 -5.67 16.71 4.00
CA ARG A 70 -6.11 16.27 5.33
C ARG A 70 -7.51 15.66 5.33
N ALA A 71 -8.43 16.23 4.55
CA ALA A 71 -9.80 15.75 4.44
C ALA A 71 -9.89 14.42 3.68
N ARG A 72 -9.09 14.27 2.62
CA ARG A 72 -9.00 13.07 1.78
C ARG A 72 -7.99 12.04 2.28
N GLY A 73 -7.08 12.41 3.17
CA GLY A 73 -6.12 11.49 3.77
C GLY A 73 -6.67 10.70 4.95
N SER A 74 -6.05 9.57 5.27
CA SER A 74 -6.47 8.74 6.40
C SER A 74 -6.35 9.50 7.74
N SER A 75 -5.22 10.17 7.97
CA SER A 75 -4.92 10.91 9.20
C SER A 75 -4.65 12.40 8.88
N GLY A 76 -3.40 12.86 9.04
CA GLY A 76 -2.98 14.24 8.79
C GLY A 76 -2.73 14.60 7.32
N GLY A 77 -2.89 13.68 6.36
CA GLY A 77 -2.76 13.96 4.93
C GLY A 77 -1.36 13.84 4.33
N PHE A 78 -0.32 13.59 5.14
CA PHE A 78 1.07 13.58 4.66
C PHE A 78 1.37 12.59 3.54
N GLY A 79 0.84 11.36 3.58
CA GLY A 79 1.13 10.36 2.54
C GLY A 79 0.77 10.88 1.14
N LYS A 80 -0.46 11.41 0.98
CA LYS A 80 -0.92 12.01 -0.28
C LYS A 80 -0.14 13.27 -0.63
N TRP A 81 0.08 14.16 0.34
CA TRP A 81 0.80 15.41 0.08
C TRP A 81 2.25 15.17 -0.35
N ILE A 82 2.96 14.21 0.25
CA ILE A 82 4.32 13.85 -0.15
C ILE A 82 4.33 13.32 -1.59
N LEU A 83 3.42 12.39 -1.93
CA LEU A 83 3.33 11.87 -3.30
C LEU A 83 3.03 12.98 -4.32
N TYR A 84 2.09 13.87 -3.98
CA TYR A 84 1.75 15.04 -4.79
C TYR A 84 2.96 15.93 -5.04
N GLU A 85 3.69 16.30 -3.98
CA GLU A 85 4.88 17.14 -4.08
C GLU A 85 6.03 16.47 -4.85
N LEU A 86 6.18 15.15 -4.78
CA LEU A 86 7.17 14.42 -5.56
C LEU A 86 6.88 14.52 -7.07
N LEU A 87 5.62 14.39 -7.49
CA LEU A 87 5.21 14.58 -8.89
C LEU A 87 5.31 16.04 -9.33
N ARG A 88 4.70 16.95 -8.55
CA ARG A 88 4.65 18.39 -8.87
C ARG A 88 6.05 18.99 -9.06
N ARG A 89 7.04 18.50 -8.30
CA ARG A 89 8.43 18.96 -8.39
C ARG A 89 9.28 18.18 -9.40
N GLY A 90 8.70 17.21 -10.12
CA GLY A 90 9.42 16.37 -11.10
C GLY A 90 10.50 15.47 -10.49
N LEU A 91 10.38 15.15 -9.19
CA LEU A 91 11.31 14.26 -8.49
C LEU A 91 11.03 12.78 -8.82
N VAL A 92 9.80 12.48 -9.22
CA VAL A 92 9.36 11.21 -9.79
C VAL A 92 8.46 11.47 -10.99
N ASP A 93 8.36 10.48 -11.87
CA ASP A 93 7.52 10.51 -13.07
C ASP A 93 6.16 9.82 -12.84
N ALA A 94 6.07 8.98 -11.80
CA ALA A 94 4.84 8.33 -11.38
C ALA A 94 4.86 7.96 -9.90
N VAL A 95 3.67 7.80 -9.31
CA VAL A 95 3.50 7.26 -7.96
C VAL A 95 2.62 6.03 -7.97
N VAL A 96 2.88 5.12 -7.04
CA VAL A 96 2.16 3.85 -6.89
C VAL A 96 1.52 3.79 -5.51
N GLN A 97 0.20 3.68 -5.48
CA GLN A 97 -0.58 3.60 -4.24
C GLN A 97 -1.85 2.80 -4.44
N VAL A 98 -2.42 2.33 -3.33
CA VAL A 98 -3.71 1.63 -3.34
C VAL A 98 -4.84 2.61 -3.63
N MET A 99 -5.77 2.25 -4.52
CA MET A 99 -7.04 2.94 -4.73
C MET A 99 -8.22 1.98 -4.60
N GLU A 100 -9.41 2.53 -4.41
CA GLU A 100 -10.65 1.77 -4.56
C GLU A 100 -10.74 1.25 -6.00
N HIS A 101 -11.25 0.04 -6.16
CA HIS A 101 -11.41 -0.63 -7.45
C HIS A 101 -12.83 -1.20 -7.54
N VAL A 102 -13.45 -1.04 -8.71
CA VAL A 102 -14.69 -1.71 -9.04
C VAL A 102 -14.32 -3.08 -9.60
N PRO A 103 -14.75 -4.20 -8.96
CA PRO A 103 -14.46 -5.54 -9.43
C PRO A 103 -14.71 -5.73 -10.92
N ASP A 104 -13.76 -6.38 -11.59
CA ASP A 104 -13.81 -6.67 -13.02
C ASP A 104 -13.32 -8.10 -13.33
N GLU A 105 -13.16 -8.42 -14.62
CA GLU A 105 -12.67 -9.73 -15.06
C GLU A 105 -11.25 -10.06 -14.59
N ALA A 106 -10.43 -9.03 -14.30
CA ALA A 106 -9.06 -9.22 -13.86
C ALA A 106 -8.96 -9.46 -12.35
N THR A 107 -9.81 -8.82 -11.54
CA THR A 107 -9.82 -9.03 -10.10
C THR A 107 -11.16 -8.70 -9.43
N GLU A 108 -11.58 -9.57 -8.52
CA GLU A 108 -12.76 -9.32 -7.67
C GLU A 108 -12.45 -8.42 -6.44
N SER A 109 -11.21 -7.98 -6.28
CA SER A 109 -10.79 -7.16 -5.14
C SER A 109 -11.44 -5.77 -5.17
N LEU A 110 -11.92 -5.27 -4.03
CA LEU A 110 -12.42 -3.88 -3.93
C LEU A 110 -11.31 -2.83 -3.95
N TYR A 111 -10.04 -3.26 -3.96
CA TYR A 111 -8.87 -2.41 -3.88
C TYR A 111 -7.73 -2.95 -4.73
N THR A 112 -7.01 -2.06 -5.41
CA THR A 112 -5.84 -2.43 -6.19
C THR A 112 -4.74 -1.38 -6.07
N PHE A 113 -3.50 -1.77 -6.34
CA PHE A 113 -2.42 -0.81 -6.56
C PHE A 113 -2.53 -0.21 -7.95
N SER A 114 -2.45 1.11 -8.03
CA SER A 114 -2.52 1.84 -9.29
C SER A 114 -1.37 2.82 -9.41
N VAL A 115 -1.07 3.17 -10.66
CA VAL A 115 0.01 4.07 -11.04
C VAL A 115 -0.59 5.39 -11.50
N PHE A 116 -0.17 6.48 -10.87
CA PHE A 116 -0.62 7.84 -11.19
C PHE A 116 0.55 8.67 -11.68
N ARG A 117 0.30 9.52 -12.68
CA ARG A 117 1.34 10.37 -13.30
C ARG A 117 1.05 11.85 -13.10
N GLU A 118 -0.22 12.22 -12.98
CA GLU A 118 -0.60 13.60 -12.72
C GLU A 118 -0.71 13.87 -11.22
N PRO A 119 -0.18 15.00 -10.71
CA PRO A 119 -0.21 15.32 -9.29
C PRO A 119 -1.62 15.23 -8.68
N ASP A 120 -2.64 15.77 -9.35
CA ASP A 120 -4.00 15.83 -8.80
C ASP A 120 -4.65 14.44 -8.65
N GLU A 121 -4.24 13.47 -9.46
CA GLU A 121 -4.72 12.08 -9.38
C GLU A 121 -4.27 11.39 -8.08
N VAL A 122 -3.21 11.88 -7.42
CA VAL A 122 -2.74 11.34 -6.13
C VAL A 122 -3.86 11.32 -5.09
N LEU A 123 -4.76 12.30 -5.14
CA LEU A 123 -5.85 12.38 -4.21
C LEU A 123 -6.84 11.22 -4.41
N CYS A 124 -6.95 10.62 -5.59
CA CYS A 124 -7.81 9.47 -5.90
C CYS A 124 -7.39 8.17 -5.21
N GLY A 125 -6.16 8.10 -4.69
CA GLY A 125 -5.75 7.00 -3.83
C GLY A 125 -6.71 6.79 -2.64
N SER A 126 -6.73 5.58 -2.12
CA SER A 126 -7.54 5.22 -0.96
C SER A 126 -7.08 5.92 0.34
N ARG A 127 -7.91 5.86 1.37
CA ARG A 127 -7.51 6.08 2.76
C ARG A 127 -6.84 4.81 3.31
N SER A 128 -6.88 4.58 4.62
CA SER A 128 -6.37 3.33 5.19
C SER A 128 -7.31 2.20 4.79
N VAL A 129 -6.76 1.17 4.17
CA VAL A 129 -7.50 0.00 3.66
C VAL A 129 -7.19 -1.20 4.55
N TYR A 130 -8.21 -1.76 5.19
CA TYR A 130 -8.08 -3.00 5.97
C TYR A 130 -8.63 -4.16 5.14
N TYR A 131 -8.01 -4.37 3.99
CA TYR A 131 -8.42 -5.32 2.95
C TYR A 131 -7.15 -5.92 2.31
N PRO A 132 -7.16 -7.20 1.87
CA PRO A 132 -6.03 -7.79 1.18
C PRO A 132 -5.78 -7.09 -0.16
N VAL A 133 -4.53 -6.73 -0.43
CA VAL A 133 -4.09 -6.17 -1.73
C VAL A 133 -2.76 -6.79 -2.12
N GLU A 134 -2.35 -6.62 -3.37
CA GLU A 134 -1.14 -7.22 -3.92
C GLU A 134 -0.48 -6.27 -4.95
N MET A 135 0.83 -6.40 -5.20
CA MET A 135 1.62 -5.42 -5.97
C MET A 135 2.10 -5.92 -7.34
N SER A 136 1.77 -7.15 -7.74
CA SER A 136 2.29 -7.83 -8.94
C SER A 136 2.04 -7.02 -10.22
N GLN A 137 0.81 -6.53 -10.43
CA GLN A 137 0.48 -5.69 -11.59
C GLN A 137 1.26 -4.38 -11.60
N ALA A 138 1.39 -3.73 -10.43
CA ALA A 138 2.16 -2.50 -10.31
C ALA A 138 3.67 -2.72 -10.54
N LEU A 139 4.24 -3.83 -10.05
CA LEU A 139 5.64 -4.19 -10.28
C LEU A 139 5.89 -4.58 -11.74
N ALA A 140 4.97 -5.29 -12.39
CA ALA A 140 5.02 -5.58 -13.81
C ALA A 140 4.99 -4.29 -14.63
N TYR A 141 4.13 -3.33 -14.26
CA TYR A 141 4.08 -2.01 -14.89
C TYR A 141 5.42 -1.28 -14.74
N ILE A 142 5.98 -1.20 -13.53
CA ILE A 142 7.28 -0.55 -13.26
C ILE A 142 8.38 -1.21 -14.08
N ARG A 143 8.35 -2.53 -14.29
CA ARG A 143 9.33 -3.24 -15.12
C ARG A 143 9.20 -2.88 -16.60
N ALA A 144 7.98 -2.83 -17.12
CA ALA A 144 7.71 -2.58 -18.54
C ALA A 144 7.92 -1.09 -18.93
N HIS A 145 7.69 -0.16 -18.01
CA HIS A 145 7.69 1.27 -18.30
C HIS A 145 8.87 1.97 -17.60
N PRO A 146 9.84 2.53 -18.35
CA PRO A 146 10.90 3.33 -17.76
C PRO A 146 10.35 4.57 -17.05
N GLY A 147 10.99 4.93 -15.94
CA GLY A 147 10.63 6.09 -15.14
C GLY A 147 11.14 6.00 -13.71
N ARG A 148 11.03 7.12 -12.99
CA ARG A 148 11.28 7.24 -11.56
C ARG A 148 9.95 7.13 -10.83
N TYR A 149 9.88 6.23 -9.86
CA TYR A 149 8.66 5.91 -9.15
C TYR A 149 8.80 6.23 -7.66
N ALA A 150 7.71 6.72 -7.07
CA ALA A 150 7.48 6.62 -5.64
C ALA A 150 6.44 5.54 -5.36
N ILE A 151 6.59 4.78 -4.28
CA ILE A 151 5.64 3.72 -3.92
C ILE A 151 5.24 3.83 -2.46
N THR A 152 3.95 3.68 -2.18
CA THR A 152 3.43 3.54 -0.82
C THR A 152 3.25 2.09 -0.45
N GLY A 153 3.28 1.78 0.84
CA GLY A 153 2.87 0.47 1.31
C GLY A 153 3.13 0.23 2.78
N ILE A 154 2.57 -0.86 3.29
CA ILE A 154 2.79 -1.35 4.65
C ILE A 154 4.19 -1.97 4.80
N PRO A 155 4.68 -2.23 6.02
CA PRO A 155 6.06 -2.67 6.25
C PRO A 155 6.47 -3.92 5.46
N CYS A 156 5.62 -4.95 5.39
CA CYS A 156 5.92 -6.16 4.63
C CYS A 156 6.07 -5.90 3.11
N PHE A 157 5.27 -5.00 2.54
CA PHE A 157 5.44 -4.58 1.14
C PHE A 157 6.72 -3.77 0.94
N MET A 158 7.02 -2.84 1.83
CA MET A 158 8.27 -2.08 1.74
C MET A 158 9.48 -3.01 1.83
N LYS A 159 9.46 -4.01 2.74
CA LYS A 159 10.50 -5.04 2.82
C LYS A 159 10.61 -5.83 1.51
N ALA A 160 9.50 -6.35 0.98
CA ALA A 160 9.50 -7.08 -0.28
C ALA A 160 10.09 -6.25 -1.43
N VAL A 161 9.72 -4.97 -1.54
CA VAL A 161 10.30 -4.04 -2.52
C VAL A 161 11.79 -3.89 -2.31
N ARG A 162 12.28 -3.72 -1.06
CA ARG A 162 13.73 -3.58 -0.80
C ARG A 162 14.51 -4.85 -1.09
N LEU A 163 13.95 -6.02 -0.79
CA LEU A 163 14.55 -7.30 -1.16
C LEU A 163 14.61 -7.47 -2.68
N LEU A 164 13.51 -7.17 -3.38
CA LEU A 164 13.46 -7.19 -4.84
C LEU A 164 14.49 -6.24 -5.46
N GLN A 165 14.71 -5.06 -4.88
CA GLN A 165 15.75 -4.13 -5.34
C GLN A 165 17.17 -4.68 -5.20
N ARG A 166 17.44 -5.57 -4.23
CA ARG A 166 18.75 -6.25 -4.11
C ARG A 166 18.92 -7.33 -5.16
N GLU A 167 17.87 -8.08 -5.45
CA GLU A 167 17.90 -9.15 -6.45
C GLU A 167 17.87 -8.60 -7.89
N GLU A 168 17.18 -7.48 -8.10
CA GLU A 168 16.92 -6.90 -9.41
C GLU A 168 17.23 -5.39 -9.45
N PRO A 169 18.44 -5.01 -9.92
CA PRO A 169 18.89 -3.62 -9.95
C PRO A 169 17.96 -2.65 -10.71
N LEU A 170 17.17 -3.17 -11.66
CA LEU A 170 16.16 -2.38 -12.39
C LEU A 170 15.16 -1.70 -11.43
N PHE A 171 14.68 -2.40 -10.40
CA PHE A 171 13.77 -1.80 -9.43
C PHE A 171 14.49 -0.81 -8.51
N GLN A 172 15.78 -0.99 -8.27
CA GLN A 172 16.59 -0.03 -7.52
C GLN A 172 16.73 1.29 -8.28
N GLU A 173 16.95 1.21 -9.59
CA GLU A 173 17.04 2.38 -10.47
C GLU A 173 15.69 3.11 -10.57
N ARG A 174 14.59 2.36 -10.69
CA ARG A 174 13.26 2.93 -10.95
C ARG A 174 12.54 3.39 -9.68
N ILE A 175 12.57 2.65 -8.59
CA ILE A 175 11.84 3.02 -7.35
C ILE A 175 12.73 3.88 -6.45
N ARG A 176 12.58 5.20 -6.60
CA ARG A 176 13.40 6.21 -5.91
C ARG A 176 12.91 6.51 -4.49
N PHE A 177 11.60 6.49 -4.27
CA PHE A 177 11.02 6.81 -2.97
C PHE A 177 10.09 5.70 -2.49
N GLY A 178 10.22 5.33 -1.21
CA GLY A 178 9.28 4.44 -0.53
C GLY A 178 8.62 5.21 0.61
N ILE A 179 7.30 5.31 0.60
CA ILE A 179 6.50 5.99 1.61
C ILE A 179 5.81 4.91 2.44
N GLY A 180 6.47 4.50 3.52
CA GLY A 180 5.97 3.49 4.44
C GLY A 180 4.85 4.04 5.32
N ILE A 181 3.78 3.26 5.50
CA ILE A 181 2.74 3.54 6.49
C ILE A 181 2.84 2.56 7.66
N ILE A 182 2.37 2.98 8.83
CA ILE A 182 2.27 2.09 10.00
C ILE A 182 1.15 1.07 9.75
N CYS A 183 1.43 -0.19 9.99
CA CYS A 183 0.47 -1.28 9.92
C CYS A 183 0.33 -1.94 11.29
N GLY A 184 -0.91 -2.15 11.73
CA GLY A 184 -1.22 -3.00 12.88
C GLY A 184 -1.30 -4.45 12.42
N HIS A 185 -2.37 -4.80 11.70
CA HIS A 185 -2.60 -6.14 11.15
C HIS A 185 -3.30 -6.04 9.79
N LEU A 186 -2.98 -6.94 8.85
CA LEU A 186 -3.76 -7.11 7.63
C LEU A 186 -5.05 -7.90 7.94
N LYS A 187 -6.13 -7.58 7.25
CA LYS A 187 -7.43 -8.27 7.38
C LYS A 187 -7.73 -9.02 6.09
N SER A 188 -8.51 -10.10 6.18
CA SER A 188 -9.03 -10.78 5.00
C SER A 188 -10.18 -9.99 4.38
N ALA A 189 -10.52 -10.29 3.12
CA ALA A 189 -11.66 -9.69 2.44
C ALA A 189 -12.98 -9.93 3.19
N ARG A 190 -13.10 -11.06 3.91
CA ARG A 190 -14.27 -11.41 4.72
C ARG A 190 -14.50 -10.46 5.90
N TYR A 191 -13.48 -9.75 6.35
CA TYR A 191 -13.66 -8.67 7.34
C TYR A 191 -14.50 -7.52 6.78
N ALA A 192 -14.31 -7.17 5.49
CA ALA A 192 -15.13 -6.16 4.82
C ALA A 192 -16.57 -6.64 4.65
N ASP A 193 -16.77 -7.90 4.21
CA ASP A 193 -18.09 -8.50 4.08
C ASP A 193 -18.85 -8.50 5.42
N MET A 194 -18.17 -8.88 6.50
CA MET A 194 -18.74 -8.86 7.85
C MET A 194 -19.21 -7.46 8.25
N ILE A 195 -18.41 -6.42 7.98
CA ILE A 195 -18.80 -5.03 8.27
C ILE A 195 -19.98 -4.61 7.40
N GLY A 196 -19.95 -4.91 6.09
CA GLY A 196 -21.07 -4.65 5.19
C GLY A 196 -22.36 -5.27 5.70
N TRP A 197 -22.30 -6.53 6.15
CA TRP A 197 -23.44 -7.23 6.71
C TRP A 197 -23.98 -6.60 7.99
N GLN A 198 -23.10 -6.16 8.90
CA GLN A 198 -23.49 -5.43 10.10
C GLN A 198 -24.18 -4.08 9.80
N LEU A 199 -23.89 -3.50 8.63
CA LEU A 199 -24.48 -2.25 8.16
C LEU A 199 -25.66 -2.46 7.19
N GLY A 200 -26.13 -3.71 7.04
CA GLY A 200 -27.34 -4.04 6.27
C GLY A 200 -27.11 -4.48 4.83
N ILE A 201 -25.87 -4.62 4.37
CA ILE A 201 -25.55 -5.15 3.03
C ILE A 201 -25.40 -6.68 3.11
N PRO A 202 -26.23 -7.46 2.40
CA PRO A 202 -26.10 -8.92 2.41
C PRO A 202 -24.71 -9.40 1.95
N PRO A 203 -24.21 -10.54 2.47
CA PRO A 203 -22.96 -11.12 2.01
C PRO A 203 -22.94 -11.31 0.48
N GLY A 204 -21.84 -10.90 -0.16
CA GLY A 204 -21.70 -10.93 -1.62
C GLY A 204 -22.23 -9.69 -2.36
N GLU A 205 -22.96 -8.80 -1.67
CA GLU A 205 -23.50 -7.56 -2.27
C GLU A 205 -22.65 -6.32 -1.97
N LEU A 206 -21.56 -6.44 -1.22
CA LEU A 206 -20.67 -5.31 -0.93
C LEU A 206 -19.98 -4.83 -2.21
N GLY A 207 -20.25 -3.58 -2.59
CA GLY A 207 -19.67 -2.92 -3.76
C GLY A 207 -18.53 -1.98 -3.43
N ARG A 208 -18.61 -1.30 -2.27
CA ARG A 208 -17.59 -0.36 -1.82
C ARG A 208 -17.57 -0.29 -0.30
N ILE A 209 -16.41 -0.02 0.28
CA ILE A 209 -16.25 0.24 1.70
C ILE A 209 -15.17 1.30 1.92
N ASP A 210 -15.47 2.41 2.61
CA ASP A 210 -14.46 3.34 3.15
C ASP A 210 -14.28 3.04 4.65
N PHE A 211 -13.17 2.38 4.98
CA PHE A 211 -12.84 1.98 6.35
C PHE A 211 -12.47 3.15 7.29
N ARG A 212 -12.25 4.35 6.74
CA ARG A 212 -11.73 5.46 7.51
C ARG A 212 -12.40 6.78 7.17
N ALA A 213 -13.70 6.73 6.90
CA ALA A 213 -14.53 7.90 6.65
C ALA A 213 -14.38 8.94 7.77
N LYS A 214 -14.18 10.20 7.40
CA LYS A 214 -14.04 11.30 8.35
C LYS A 214 -15.43 11.70 8.85
N LEU A 215 -15.59 11.79 10.16
CA LEU A 215 -16.80 12.32 10.80
C LEU A 215 -16.58 13.81 11.10
N PRO A 216 -17.37 14.73 10.51
CA PRO A 216 -17.29 16.16 10.82
C PRO A 216 -17.41 16.44 12.32
N GLY A 217 -16.66 17.42 12.83
CA GLY A 217 -16.69 17.80 14.24
C GLY A 217 -16.01 16.82 15.21
N THR A 218 -15.33 15.77 14.73
CA THR A 218 -14.68 14.76 15.59
C THR A 218 -13.15 14.76 15.50
N THR A 219 -12.49 14.04 16.40
CA THR A 219 -11.02 13.95 16.43
C THR A 219 -10.46 13.05 15.32
N ALA A 220 -9.13 13.07 15.12
CA ALA A 220 -8.45 12.19 14.17
C ALA A 220 -8.57 10.68 14.51
N LYS A 221 -8.91 10.35 15.76
CA LYS A 221 -9.11 8.97 16.24
C LYS A 221 -10.52 8.45 15.98
N GLN A 222 -11.51 9.34 15.91
CA GLN A 222 -12.91 9.00 15.63
C GLN A 222 -13.13 8.96 14.12
N LYS A 223 -13.48 7.79 13.60
CA LYS A 223 -13.67 7.54 12.17
C LYS A 223 -14.89 6.64 11.99
N GLY A 224 -15.66 6.91 10.95
CA GLY A 224 -16.77 6.07 10.54
C GLY A 224 -16.31 5.02 9.53
N ILE A 225 -17.19 4.07 9.26
CA ILE A 225 -17.11 3.19 8.11
C ILE A 225 -18.33 3.47 7.24
N VAL A 226 -18.11 3.65 5.95
CA VAL A 226 -19.17 3.83 4.95
C VAL A 226 -19.12 2.62 4.03
N VAL A 227 -20.28 2.07 3.69
CA VAL A 227 -20.41 0.94 2.77
C VAL A 227 -21.47 1.26 1.73
N GLU A 228 -21.31 0.73 0.52
CA GLU A 228 -22.28 0.84 -0.56
C GLU A 228 -22.50 -0.53 -1.19
N SER A 229 -23.76 -0.82 -1.54
CA SER A 229 -24.14 -2.08 -2.16
C SER A 229 -23.91 -2.02 -3.67
N ARG A 230 -23.50 -3.14 -4.28
CA ARG A 230 -23.40 -3.30 -5.74
C ARG A 230 -24.73 -3.01 -6.44
N ARG A 231 -25.86 -3.22 -5.76
CA ARG A 231 -27.20 -2.95 -6.30
C ARG A 231 -27.54 -1.48 -6.43
N GLU A 232 -26.83 -0.60 -5.72
CA GLU A 232 -27.04 0.85 -5.78
C GLU A 232 -26.10 1.52 -6.80
N THR A 233 -25.16 0.77 -7.38
CA THR A 233 -24.15 1.27 -8.33
C THR A 233 -24.46 0.91 -9.80
N LEU A 234 -25.54 0.15 -10.05
CA LEU A 234 -26.09 -0.18 -11.38
C LEU A 234 -27.32 0.70 -11.69
#